data_AF-A0AAW9B7B4-F1
#
_entry.id   AF-A0AAW9B7B4-F1
#
_cell.length_a   1.000
_cell.length_b   1.000
_cell.length_c   1.000
_cell.angle_alpha   90.00
_cell.angle_beta   90.00
_cell.angle_gamma   90.00
#
_symmetry.space_group_name_H-M   'P 1'
#
loop_
_entity.id
_entity.type
_entity.pdbx_description
1 polymer ?
#
loop_
_entity_poly.entity_id
_entity_poly.type
_entity_poly.pdbx_seq_one_letter_code
_entity_poly.pdbx_strand_id
1 'polypeptide(L)'
;VYQLIAKRDDQWQEALAYVESRMLLTNENIFSDLMNRIQADKFIRSRIAEAKNCIANILETYQYGQFSLRHYLPQIREFLSSIGEAHSAYNTALKLKNMGINARFVDLSGWDNQEPRNLDDSIRDAFADIDVTKELPIVTGYAYCKEGLMHTYDRGYSEMTFSRIAAITKADLAIIHKEYHLSSADPRVVGPEKVLP
;
A
#
# COMPACT_ATOMS: atom_id res chain seq x y z
N VAL A 1 -13.27 7.72 -3.49
CA VAL A 1 -12.55 7.86 -4.78
C VAL A 1 -12.96 6.80 -5.80
N TYR A 2 -12.57 5.52 -5.65
CA TYR A 2 -12.86 4.45 -6.63
C TYR A 2 -14.32 4.40 -7.13
N GLN A 3 -15.30 4.42 -6.22
CA GLN A 3 -16.71 4.37 -6.60
C GLN A 3 -17.16 5.57 -7.45
N LEU A 4 -16.60 6.76 -7.22
CA LEU A 4 -16.89 7.96 -8.01
C LEU A 4 -16.34 7.80 -9.42
N ILE A 5 -15.11 7.29 -9.56
CA ILE A 5 -14.50 6.96 -10.85
C ILE A 5 -15.36 5.93 -11.60
N ALA A 6 -15.78 4.85 -10.92
CA ALA A 6 -16.62 3.82 -11.52
C ALA A 6 -17.98 4.35 -11.99
N LYS A 7 -18.52 5.37 -11.32
CA LYS A 7 -19.77 6.06 -11.69
C LYS A 7 -19.57 7.22 -12.69
N ARG A 8 -18.33 7.54 -13.06
CA ARG A 8 -17.98 8.70 -13.90
C ARG A 8 -18.40 10.03 -13.28
N ASP A 9 -18.25 10.12 -11.97
CA ASP A 9 -18.52 11.33 -11.21
C ASP A 9 -17.22 12.13 -11.04
N ASP A 10 -17.16 13.31 -11.64
CA ASP A 10 -16.00 14.21 -11.61
C ASP A 10 -15.60 14.65 -10.20
N GLN A 11 -16.50 14.48 -9.21
CA GLN A 11 -16.18 14.65 -7.78
C GLN A 11 -15.08 13.70 -7.29
N TRP A 12 -14.66 12.70 -8.08
CA TRP A 12 -13.52 11.85 -7.73
C TRP A 12 -12.24 12.66 -7.46
N GLN A 13 -12.04 13.79 -8.14
CA GLN A 13 -10.88 14.65 -7.94
C GLN A 13 -10.92 15.33 -6.57
N GLU A 14 -12.08 15.85 -6.17
CA GLU A 14 -12.30 16.45 -4.85
C GLU A 14 -12.13 15.39 -3.75
N ALA A 15 -12.67 14.19 -3.98
CA ALA A 15 -12.51 13.08 -3.05
C ALA A 15 -11.03 12.65 -2.92
N LEU A 16 -10.23 12.73 -3.98
CA LEU A 16 -8.80 12.43 -3.93
C LEU A 16 -8.03 13.54 -3.19
N ALA A 17 -8.37 14.81 -3.41
CA ALA A 17 -7.81 15.94 -2.65
C ALA A 17 -8.16 15.87 -1.16
N TYR A 18 -9.36 15.37 -0.83
CA TYR A 18 -9.74 15.09 0.55
C TYR A 18 -8.85 13.99 1.17
N VAL A 19 -8.58 12.90 0.42
CA VAL A 19 -7.65 11.85 0.87
C VAL A 19 -6.25 12.41 1.10
N GLU A 20 -5.73 13.23 0.18
CA GLU A 20 -4.44 13.91 0.36
C GLU A 20 -4.41 14.74 1.66
N SER A 21 -5.44 15.54 1.89
CA SER A 21 -5.55 16.36 3.11
C SER A 21 -5.53 15.49 4.39
N ARG A 22 -6.21 14.35 4.38
CA ARG A 22 -6.20 13.39 5.51
C ARG A 22 -4.84 12.73 5.71
N MET A 23 -4.10 12.45 4.64
CA MET A 23 -2.74 11.90 4.72
C MET A 23 -1.75 12.93 5.26
N LEU A 24 -1.87 14.20 4.86
CA LEU A 24 -1.06 15.29 5.40
C LEU A 24 -1.34 15.54 6.89
N LEU A 25 -2.60 15.46 7.32
CA LEU A 25 -2.95 15.52 8.74
C LEU A 25 -2.37 14.33 9.53
N THR A 26 -2.31 13.15 8.91
CA THR A 26 -1.64 11.99 9.51
C THR A 26 -0.15 12.23 9.68
N ASN A 27 0.53 12.80 8.67
CA ASN A 27 1.95 13.16 8.79
C ASN A 27 2.19 14.16 9.91
N GLU A 28 1.33 15.18 10.03
CA GLU A 28 1.38 16.16 11.12
C GLU A 28 1.30 15.52 12.50
N ASN A 29 0.41 14.55 12.68
CA ASN A 29 0.27 13.83 13.96
C ASN A 29 1.45 12.89 14.26
N ILE A 30 2.12 12.37 13.22
CA ILE A 30 3.23 11.41 13.37
C ILE A 30 4.57 12.13 13.60
N PHE A 31 4.80 13.26 12.94
CA PHE A 31 6.08 13.96 12.91
C PHE A 31 5.98 15.34 13.58
N SER A 32 6.52 15.43 14.80
CA SER A 32 6.69 16.71 15.50
C SER A 32 7.80 17.57 14.90
N ASP A 33 8.80 16.93 14.28
CA ASP A 33 9.90 17.61 13.60
C ASP A 33 9.48 18.09 12.19
N LEU A 34 9.76 19.37 11.91
CA LEU A 34 9.34 20.02 10.67
C LEU A 34 10.01 19.43 9.43
N MET A 35 11.28 19.06 9.51
CA MET A 35 12.02 18.54 8.36
C MET A 35 11.48 17.18 7.92
N ASN A 36 11.21 16.31 8.89
CA ASN A 36 10.59 15.01 8.65
C ASN A 36 9.18 15.13 8.10
N ARG A 37 8.38 16.06 8.63
CA ARG A 37 7.05 16.35 8.10
C ARG A 37 7.12 16.80 6.64
N ILE A 38 7.99 17.75 6.30
CA ILE A 38 8.18 18.22 4.91
C ILE A 38 8.55 17.06 3.98
N GLN A 39 9.43 16.17 4.43
CA GLN A 39 9.84 15.01 3.66
C GLN A 39 8.67 14.02 3.41
N ALA A 40 7.91 13.69 4.45
CA ALA A 40 6.72 12.84 4.35
C ALA A 40 5.62 13.47 3.48
N ASP A 41 5.37 14.78 3.64
CA ASP A 41 4.39 15.52 2.85
C ASP A 41 4.78 15.56 1.37
N LYS A 42 6.06 15.79 1.06
CA LYS A 42 6.57 15.77 -0.31
C LYS A 42 6.37 14.40 -0.97
N PHE A 43 6.69 13.33 -0.25
CA PHE A 43 6.50 11.97 -0.75
C PHE A 43 5.05 11.69 -1.14
N ILE A 44 4.11 11.92 -0.22
CA ILE A 44 2.70 11.58 -0.48
C ILE A 44 2.04 12.50 -1.51
N ARG A 45 2.41 13.78 -1.55
CA ARG A 45 1.95 14.70 -2.59
C ARG A 45 2.37 14.26 -3.98
N SER A 46 3.60 13.78 -4.16
CA SER A 46 4.08 13.25 -5.44
C SER A 46 3.21 12.06 -5.88
N ARG A 47 3.02 11.08 -4.98
CA ARG A 47 2.20 9.89 -5.25
C ARG A 47 0.75 10.25 -5.60
N ILE A 48 0.11 11.16 -4.87
CA ILE A 48 -1.26 11.61 -5.18
C ILE A 48 -1.33 12.34 -6.53
N ALA A 49 -0.38 13.23 -6.82
CA ALA A 49 -0.36 13.99 -8.07
C ALA A 49 -0.17 13.07 -9.29
N GLU A 50 0.78 12.14 -9.20
CA GLU A 50 1.01 11.10 -10.22
C GLU A 50 -0.25 10.24 -10.40
N ALA A 51 -0.92 9.87 -9.29
CA ALA A 51 -2.14 9.09 -9.36
C ALA A 51 -3.28 9.84 -10.04
N LYS A 52 -3.46 11.11 -9.71
CA LYS A 52 -4.45 11.99 -10.33
C LYS A 52 -4.23 12.10 -11.84
N ASN A 53 -2.99 12.34 -12.26
CA ASN A 53 -2.63 12.46 -13.67
C ASN A 53 -2.88 11.15 -14.43
N CYS A 54 -2.46 10.01 -13.88
CA CYS A 54 -2.67 8.70 -14.48
C CYS A 54 -4.16 8.39 -14.66
N ILE A 55 -4.97 8.59 -13.62
CA ILE A 55 -6.42 8.35 -13.68
C ILE A 55 -7.09 9.29 -14.68
N ALA A 56 -6.73 10.58 -14.70
CA ALA A 56 -7.26 11.54 -15.66
C ALA A 56 -6.95 11.11 -17.11
N ASN A 57 -5.72 10.71 -17.40
CA ASN A 57 -5.30 10.24 -18.72
C ASN A 57 -6.09 8.98 -19.16
N ILE A 58 -6.33 8.04 -18.25
CA ILE A 58 -7.15 6.84 -18.54
C ILE A 58 -8.59 7.25 -18.89
N LEU A 59 -9.17 8.19 -18.13
CA LEU A 59 -10.53 8.68 -18.37
C LEU A 59 -10.65 9.48 -19.67
N GLU A 60 -9.63 10.25 -20.05
CA GLU A 60 -9.57 10.98 -21.33
C GLU A 60 -9.42 10.02 -22.52
N THR A 61 -8.54 9.03 -22.43
CA THR A 61 -8.29 8.05 -23.50
C THR A 61 -9.56 7.24 -23.84
N TYR A 62 -10.43 7.02 -22.85
CA TYR A 62 -11.73 6.39 -23.04
C TYR A 62 -12.68 7.24 -23.92
N GLN A 63 -12.58 8.57 -23.90
CA GLN A 63 -13.48 9.44 -24.69
C GLN A 63 -13.36 9.22 -26.20
N TYR A 64 -12.24 8.64 -26.66
CA TYR A 64 -11.99 8.29 -28.06
C TYR A 64 -12.57 6.93 -28.48
N GLY A 65 -13.37 6.27 -27.63
CA GLY A 65 -14.28 5.19 -28.01
C GLY A 65 -13.67 3.80 -28.27
N GLN A 66 -12.34 3.66 -28.27
CA GLN A 66 -11.65 2.38 -28.51
C GLN A 66 -11.43 1.53 -27.25
N PHE A 67 -11.71 2.07 -26.06
CA PHE A 67 -11.40 1.45 -24.78
C PHE A 67 -12.64 1.31 -23.89
N SER A 68 -12.68 0.28 -23.05
CA SER A 68 -13.74 0.10 -22.05
C SER A 68 -13.22 0.44 -20.66
N LEU A 69 -13.82 1.45 -20.00
CA LEU A 69 -13.45 1.84 -18.64
C LEU A 69 -13.51 0.65 -17.66
N ARG A 70 -14.45 -0.28 -17.86
CA ARG A 70 -14.59 -1.49 -17.02
C ARG A 70 -13.32 -2.35 -17.00
N HIS A 71 -12.53 -2.31 -18.06
CA HIS A 71 -11.27 -3.05 -18.15
C HIS A 71 -10.19 -2.47 -17.24
N TYR A 72 -10.22 -1.15 -16.99
CA TYR A 72 -9.22 -0.42 -16.20
C TYR A 72 -9.59 -0.26 -14.71
N LEU A 73 -10.85 -0.50 -14.34
CA LEU A 73 -11.31 -0.34 -12.96
C LEU A 73 -10.52 -1.21 -11.96
N PRO A 74 -10.17 -2.48 -12.24
CA PRO A 74 -9.34 -3.27 -11.33
C PRO A 74 -7.98 -2.63 -11.07
N GLN A 75 -7.31 -2.12 -12.10
CA GLN A 75 -5.99 -1.49 -12.00
C GLN A 75 -6.08 -0.15 -11.25
N ILE A 76 -7.15 0.63 -11.47
CA ILE A 76 -7.41 1.85 -10.70
C ILE A 76 -7.62 1.52 -9.22
N ARG A 77 -8.34 0.43 -8.92
CA ARG A 77 -8.56 -0.01 -7.53
C ARG A 77 -7.23 -0.39 -6.86
N GLU A 78 -6.40 -1.16 -7.54
CA GLU A 78 -5.06 -1.55 -7.08
C GLU A 78 -4.18 -0.32 -6.84
N PHE A 79 -4.15 0.58 -7.80
CA PHE A 79 -3.34 1.78 -7.75
C PHE A 79 -3.79 2.77 -6.67
N LEU A 80 -5.09 2.86 -6.38
CA LEU A 80 -5.57 3.65 -5.25
C LEU A 80 -5.22 3.00 -3.90
N SER A 81 -5.20 1.67 -3.84
CA SER A 81 -4.88 0.93 -2.62
C SER A 81 -3.39 1.02 -2.27
N SER A 82 -2.52 1.02 -3.29
CA SER A 82 -1.07 1.15 -3.10
C SER A 82 -0.65 2.48 -2.47
N ILE A 83 -1.40 3.58 -2.69
CA ILE A 83 -1.08 4.89 -2.10
C ILE A 83 -1.07 4.81 -0.57
N GLY A 84 -2.09 4.17 0.03
CA GLY A 84 -2.19 4.02 1.48
C GLY A 84 -1.06 3.17 2.06
N GLU A 85 -0.75 2.06 1.39
CA GLU A 85 0.35 1.16 1.77
C GLU A 85 1.70 1.89 1.71
N ALA A 86 1.99 2.57 0.59
CA ALA A 86 3.20 3.35 0.40
C ALA A 86 3.34 4.48 1.43
N HIS A 87 2.25 5.20 1.72
CA HIS A 87 2.23 6.25 2.75
C HIS A 87 2.60 5.71 4.13
N SER A 88 1.96 4.61 4.54
CA SER A 88 2.18 4.01 5.85
C SER A 88 3.59 3.42 6.01
N ALA A 89 4.09 2.72 5.00
CA ALA A 89 5.41 2.12 5.00
C ALA A 89 6.52 3.19 4.95
N TYR A 90 6.38 4.21 4.12
CA TYR A 90 7.33 5.33 4.05
C TYR A 90 7.44 6.07 5.39
N ASN A 91 6.29 6.43 5.98
CA ASN A 91 6.25 7.13 7.25
C ASN A 91 6.84 6.31 8.38
N THR A 92 6.55 5.01 8.42
CA THR A 92 7.12 4.09 9.41
C THR A 92 8.64 4.02 9.27
N ALA A 93 9.17 3.83 8.06
CA ALA A 93 10.61 3.81 7.82
C ALA A 93 11.28 5.13 8.22
N LEU A 94 10.68 6.27 7.85
CA LEU A 94 11.20 7.59 8.21
C LEU A 94 11.21 7.80 9.73
N LYS A 95 10.12 7.45 10.42
CA LYS A 95 10.03 7.56 11.89
C LYS A 95 11.08 6.69 12.59
N LEU A 96 11.27 5.46 12.14
CA LEU A 96 12.28 4.55 12.69
C LEU A 96 13.70 5.11 12.50
N LYS A 97 14.02 5.67 11.31
CA LYS A 97 15.30 6.35 11.09
C LYS A 97 15.55 7.49 12.07
N ASN A 98 14.53 8.29 12.36
CA ASN A 98 14.62 9.38 13.34
C ASN A 98 14.82 8.89 14.78
N MET A 99 14.47 7.63 15.06
CA MET A 99 14.71 6.97 16.34
C MET A 99 16.08 6.25 16.38
N GLY A 100 16.91 6.41 15.34
CA GLY A 100 18.23 5.76 15.25
C GLY A 100 18.18 4.31 14.78
N ILE A 101 17.03 3.82 14.31
CA ILE A 101 16.88 2.47 13.75
C ILE A 101 17.21 2.55 12.25
N ASN A 102 18.10 1.67 11.79
CA ASN A 102 18.47 1.57 10.37
C ASN A 102 17.32 0.94 9.55
N ALA A 103 16.22 1.66 9.38
CA ALA A 103 15.06 1.18 8.64
C ALA A 103 15.18 1.51 7.14
N ARG A 104 14.72 0.62 6.26
CA ARG A 104 14.71 0.84 4.81
C ARG A 104 13.27 0.76 4.29
N PHE A 105 12.80 1.81 3.63
CA PHE A 105 11.52 1.73 2.91
C PHE A 105 11.70 0.87 1.66
N VAL A 106 10.83 -0.12 1.49
CA VAL A 106 10.82 -1.05 0.35
C VAL A 106 9.46 -0.98 -0.33
N ASP A 107 9.42 -0.41 -1.52
CA ASP A 107 8.19 -0.24 -2.28
C ASP A 107 8.00 -1.40 -3.27
N LEU A 108 7.07 -2.31 -2.97
CA LEU A 108 6.68 -3.38 -3.90
C LEU A 108 5.50 -2.98 -4.79
N SER A 109 4.95 -1.78 -4.63
CA SER A 109 3.72 -1.38 -5.31
C SER A 109 3.88 -1.15 -6.82
N GLY A 110 5.09 -1.31 -7.37
CA GLY A 110 5.39 -1.15 -8.78
C GLY A 110 5.27 0.28 -9.29
N TRP A 111 5.39 1.27 -8.40
CA TRP A 111 5.11 2.67 -8.75
C TRP A 111 6.05 3.24 -9.83
N ASP A 112 7.28 2.72 -9.94
CA ASP A 112 8.29 3.19 -10.89
C ASP A 112 8.18 2.52 -12.27
N ASN A 113 6.97 2.15 -12.71
CA ASN A 113 6.67 1.60 -14.04
C ASN A 113 7.52 0.37 -14.44
N GLN A 114 7.84 -0.49 -13.47
CA GLN A 114 8.51 -1.74 -13.77
C GLN A 114 7.56 -2.70 -14.49
N GLU A 115 8.06 -3.45 -15.48
CA GLU A 115 7.29 -4.56 -16.04
C GLU A 115 6.88 -5.49 -14.89
N PRO A 116 5.59 -5.85 -14.80
CA PRO A 116 5.13 -6.71 -13.71
C PRO A 116 5.92 -8.01 -13.76
N ARG A 117 6.53 -8.39 -12.64
CA ARG A 117 7.14 -9.72 -12.44
C ARG A 117 6.18 -10.58 -11.62
N ASN A 118 6.49 -11.87 -11.47
CA ASN A 118 5.77 -12.63 -10.45
C ASN A 118 6.13 -12.09 -9.06
N LEU A 119 5.25 -12.30 -8.08
CA LEU A 119 5.41 -11.77 -6.73
C LEU A 119 6.75 -12.16 -6.08
N ASP A 120 7.15 -13.41 -6.25
CA ASP A 120 8.39 -13.92 -5.65
C ASP A 120 9.64 -13.24 -6.19
N ASP A 121 9.71 -13.03 -7.51
CA ASP A 121 10.84 -12.39 -8.15
C ASP A 121 10.90 -10.91 -7.76
N SER A 122 9.76 -10.21 -7.71
CA SER A 122 9.70 -8.86 -7.16
C SER A 122 10.24 -8.78 -5.73
N ILE A 123 9.92 -9.76 -4.88
CA ILE A 123 10.44 -9.83 -3.51
C ILE A 123 11.94 -10.14 -3.52
N ARG A 124 12.41 -11.11 -4.31
CA ARG A 124 13.84 -11.45 -4.40
C ARG A 124 14.67 -10.26 -4.86
N ASP A 125 14.21 -9.55 -5.88
CA ASP A 125 14.90 -8.36 -6.39
C ASP A 125 14.94 -7.26 -5.34
N ALA A 126 13.82 -6.99 -4.66
CA ALA A 126 13.74 -5.96 -3.62
C ALA A 126 14.61 -6.27 -2.39
N PHE A 127 14.84 -7.55 -2.10
CA PHE A 127 15.67 -8.02 -0.97
C PHE A 127 17.11 -8.38 -1.37
N ALA A 128 17.48 -8.29 -2.66
CA ALA A 128 18.77 -8.75 -3.16
C ALA A 128 19.96 -8.03 -2.51
N ASP A 129 19.78 -6.76 -2.16
CA ASP A 129 20.78 -5.89 -1.55
C ASP A 129 20.45 -5.53 -0.09
N ILE A 130 19.50 -6.23 0.54
CA ILE A 130 19.07 -6.00 1.92
C ILE A 130 19.72 -7.00 2.87
N ASP A 131 20.53 -6.49 3.81
CA ASP A 131 21.06 -7.28 4.92
C ASP A 131 20.15 -7.11 6.15
N VAL A 132 19.19 -8.02 6.32
CA VAL A 132 18.21 -7.99 7.42
C VAL A 132 18.83 -8.12 8.82
N THR A 133 20.13 -8.43 8.92
CA THR A 133 20.87 -8.42 10.20
C THR A 133 21.36 -7.02 10.58
N LYS A 134 21.39 -6.08 9.62
CA LYS A 134 21.90 -4.70 9.79
C LYS A 134 20.86 -3.63 9.54
N GLU A 135 19.83 -3.92 8.76
CA GLU A 135 18.74 -3.00 8.47
C GLU A 135 17.36 -3.64 8.61
N LEU A 136 16.36 -2.81 8.90
CA LEU A 136 14.97 -3.19 9.10
C LEU A 136 14.13 -2.78 7.88
N PRO A 137 13.85 -3.69 6.93
CA PRO A 137 13.00 -3.39 5.79
C PRO A 137 11.55 -3.16 6.24
N ILE A 138 10.97 -2.05 5.81
CA ILE A 138 9.56 -1.70 5.95
C ILE A 138 8.95 -1.75 4.56
N VAL A 139 8.20 -2.82 4.31
CA VAL A 139 7.71 -3.20 2.99
C VAL A 139 6.24 -2.84 2.84
N THR A 140 5.82 -2.37 1.66
CA THR A 140 4.39 -2.17 1.35
C THR A 140 3.63 -3.50 1.40
N GLY A 141 2.42 -3.51 1.96
CA GLY A 141 1.58 -4.71 2.00
C GLY A 141 1.07 -5.10 0.61
N TYR A 142 0.73 -4.10 -0.21
CA TYR A 142 0.42 -4.31 -1.62
C TYR A 142 1.70 -4.45 -2.44
N ALA A 143 1.72 -5.43 -3.34
CA ALA A 143 2.75 -5.59 -4.35
C ALA A 143 2.13 -5.66 -5.76
N TYR A 144 2.77 -5.05 -6.74
CA TYR A 144 2.36 -5.13 -8.13
C TYR A 144 3.05 -6.32 -8.79
N CYS A 145 2.24 -7.29 -9.25
CA CYS A 145 2.73 -8.51 -9.85
C CYS A 145 1.83 -8.97 -11.02
N LYS A 146 2.36 -9.83 -11.89
CA LYS A 146 1.65 -10.34 -13.09
C LYS A 146 0.32 -11.00 -12.75
N GLU A 147 0.24 -11.63 -11.60
CA GLU A 147 -0.93 -12.38 -11.15
C GLU A 147 -2.09 -11.47 -10.72
N GLY A 148 -1.83 -10.19 -10.45
CA GLY A 148 -2.81 -9.27 -9.87
C GLY A 148 -3.20 -9.68 -8.46
N LEU A 149 -2.50 -9.14 -7.45
CA LEU A 149 -2.67 -9.53 -6.05
C LEU A 149 -4.09 -9.27 -5.54
N MET A 150 -4.72 -8.16 -5.93
CA MET A 150 -6.11 -7.89 -5.54
C MET A 150 -7.11 -8.69 -6.36
N HIS A 151 -6.81 -9.01 -7.61
CA HIS A 151 -7.65 -9.91 -8.41
C HIS A 151 -7.67 -11.33 -7.82
N THR A 152 -6.53 -11.80 -7.34
CA THR A 152 -6.37 -13.18 -6.85
C THR A 152 -6.83 -13.35 -5.40
N TYR A 153 -6.62 -12.34 -4.54
CA TYR A 153 -6.84 -12.48 -3.10
C TYR A 153 -7.84 -11.48 -2.49
N ASP A 154 -8.30 -10.46 -3.24
CA ASP A 154 -9.26 -9.39 -2.86
C ASP A 154 -9.00 -8.73 -1.49
N ARG A 155 -9.34 -9.42 -0.39
CA ARG A 155 -9.04 -9.06 1.00
C ARG A 155 -7.99 -10.02 1.56
N GLY A 156 -6.83 -9.49 1.95
CA GLY A 156 -5.74 -10.28 2.52
C GLY A 156 -4.44 -10.29 1.71
N TYR A 157 -4.32 -9.40 0.72
CA TYR A 157 -3.12 -9.30 -0.12
C TYR A 157 -1.88 -8.96 0.73
N SER A 158 -2.02 -8.17 1.80
CA SER A 158 -0.90 -7.83 2.68
C SER A 158 -0.38 -9.04 3.45
N GLU A 159 -1.26 -9.94 3.91
CA GLU A 159 -0.88 -11.22 4.50
C GLU A 159 -0.20 -12.14 3.49
N MET A 160 -0.62 -12.10 2.23
CA MET A 160 0.06 -12.85 1.16
C MET A 160 1.48 -12.33 0.96
N THR A 161 1.67 -11.03 0.76
CA THR A 161 3.01 -10.42 0.64
C THR A 161 3.88 -10.74 1.84
N PHE A 162 3.36 -10.60 3.06
CA PHE A 162 4.03 -10.97 4.29
C PHE A 162 4.46 -12.44 4.31
N SER A 163 3.55 -13.36 3.97
CA SER A 163 3.84 -14.81 3.96
C SER A 163 4.90 -15.18 2.93
N ARG A 164 4.87 -14.55 1.74
CA ARG A 164 5.88 -14.77 0.70
C ARG A 164 7.24 -14.23 1.11
N ILE A 165 7.29 -13.04 1.70
CA ILE A 165 8.54 -12.48 2.23
C ILE A 165 9.14 -13.45 3.26
N ALA A 166 8.36 -13.87 4.26
CA ALA A 166 8.83 -14.80 5.29
C ALA A 166 9.37 -16.11 4.70
N ALA A 167 8.68 -16.68 3.70
CA ALA A 167 9.12 -17.90 3.03
C ALA A 167 10.41 -17.71 2.21
N ILE A 168 10.53 -16.60 1.48
CA ILE A 168 11.68 -16.30 0.61
C ILE A 168 12.92 -15.96 1.44
N THR A 169 12.76 -15.18 2.51
CA THR A 169 13.85 -14.82 3.42
C THR A 169 14.18 -15.93 4.42
N LYS A 170 13.38 -17.01 4.44
CA LYS A 170 13.48 -18.14 5.38
C LYS A 170 13.45 -17.69 6.83
N ALA A 171 12.52 -16.79 7.16
CA ALA A 171 12.35 -16.30 8.51
C ALA A 171 12.02 -17.44 9.48
N ASP A 172 12.71 -17.47 10.63
CA ASP A 172 12.44 -18.45 11.70
C ASP A 172 11.05 -18.25 12.33
N LEU A 173 10.54 -17.01 12.30
CA LEU A 173 9.26 -16.64 12.88
C LEU A 173 8.55 -15.57 12.03
N ALA A 174 7.26 -15.79 11.80
CA ALA A 174 6.37 -14.87 11.12
C ALA A 174 5.24 -14.46 12.10
N ILE A 175 5.25 -13.20 12.55
CA ILE A 175 4.26 -12.67 13.50
C ILE A 175 3.26 -11.77 12.77
N ILE A 176 1.98 -12.07 12.91
CA ILE A 176 0.89 -11.21 12.43
C ILE A 176 0.32 -10.44 13.62
N HIS A 177 0.44 -9.11 13.57
CA HIS A 177 -0.17 -8.23 14.56
C HIS A 177 -1.63 -7.96 14.17
N LYS A 178 -2.57 -8.35 15.04
CA LYS A 178 -4.01 -8.15 14.89
C LYS A 178 -4.59 -7.53 16.15
N GLU A 179 -5.73 -6.87 16.02
CA GLU A 179 -6.52 -6.36 17.16
C GLU A 179 -7.08 -7.51 18.02
N TYR A 180 -7.36 -8.66 17.39
CA TYR A 180 -7.83 -9.88 18.04
C TYR A 180 -7.02 -11.07 17.54
N HIS A 181 -6.64 -11.97 18.44
CA HIS A 181 -6.02 -13.23 18.08
C HIS A 181 -7.02 -14.17 17.42
N LEU A 182 -6.50 -15.21 16.75
CA LEU A 182 -7.34 -16.31 16.27
C LEU A 182 -8.19 -16.80 17.44
N SER A 183 -9.48 -16.96 17.18
CA SER A 183 -10.46 -17.25 18.20
C SER A 183 -11.52 -18.19 17.65
N SER A 184 -12.18 -18.93 18.53
CA SER A 184 -13.22 -19.91 18.20
C SER A 184 -14.43 -19.31 17.47
N ALA A 185 -14.64 -17.99 17.58
CA ALA A 185 -15.68 -17.23 16.89
C ALA A 185 -15.27 -15.74 16.80
N ASP A 186 -16.00 -14.92 16.02
CA ASP A 186 -15.76 -13.48 15.95
C ASP A 186 -16.14 -12.78 17.27
N PRO A 187 -15.17 -12.19 18.01
CA PRO A 187 -15.44 -11.52 19.28
C PRO A 187 -16.43 -10.35 19.17
N ARG A 188 -16.53 -9.72 17.99
CA ARG A 188 -17.47 -8.61 17.75
C ARG A 188 -18.91 -9.08 17.63
N VAL A 189 -19.13 -10.37 17.36
CA VAL A 189 -20.46 -10.97 17.22
C VAL A 189 -20.92 -11.62 18.52
N VAL A 190 -20.04 -12.40 19.16
CA VAL A 190 -20.43 -13.22 20.33
C VAL A 190 -20.04 -12.60 21.68
N GLY A 191 -19.22 -11.55 21.67
CA GLY A 191 -18.62 -10.95 22.86
C GLY A 191 -17.22 -11.53 23.15
N PRO A 192 -16.24 -10.69 23.53
CA PRO A 192 -14.86 -11.13 23.79
C PRO A 192 -14.75 -12.14 24.94
N GLU A 193 -15.72 -12.16 25.85
CA GLU A 193 -15.80 -13.11 26.96
C GLU A 193 -16.26 -14.52 26.54
N LYS A 194 -16.75 -14.68 25.31
CA LYS A 194 -17.30 -15.96 24.80
C LYS A 194 -16.44 -16.62 23.73
N VAL A 195 -15.24 -16.09 23.50
CA VAL A 195 -14.28 -16.66 22.54
C VAL A 195 -13.13 -17.35 23.27
N LEU A 196 -12.70 -18.48 22.74
CA LEU A 196 -11.47 -19.16 23.15
C LEU A 196 -10.38 -18.87 22.11
N PRO A 197 -9.08 -18.84 22.49
CA PRO A 197 -7.97 -18.80 21.54
C PRO A 197 -7.97 -19.99 20.58
#